data_AF-A0A519RSH8-F1
#
_entry.id   AF-A0A519RSH8-F1
#
_cell.length_a   1.000
_cell.length_b   1.000
_cell.length_c   1.000
_cell.angle_alpha   90.00
_cell.angle_beta   90.00
_cell.angle_gamma   90.00
#
_symmetry.space_group_name_H-M   'P 1'
#
loop_
_entity.id
_entity.type
_entity.pdbx_description
1 polymer ?
#
loop_
_entity_poly.entity_id
_entity_poly.type
_entity_poly.pdbx_seq_one_letter_code
_entity_poly.pdbx_strand_id
1 'polypeptide(L)'
;MIRTAKPTDAAQVAPLIIQAMGSLASKFANSNDTKVILDLFIHFFQQQNNQYSYQNTLVFEEDDQILGALNAYDGGKLLELRENFLNYLKENRGL
;
A
#
# COMPACT_ATOMS: atom_id res chain seq x y z
N MET A 1 -12.81 -13.78 -8.34
CA MET A 1 -12.02 -13.59 -9.58
C MET A 1 -10.71 -12.88 -9.26
N ILE A 2 -9.59 -13.33 -9.82
CA ILE A 2 -8.31 -12.59 -9.71
C ILE A 2 -8.28 -11.50 -10.80
N ARG A 3 -7.98 -10.26 -10.42
CA ARG A 3 -7.82 -9.13 -11.35
C ARG A 3 -6.73 -8.17 -10.90
N THR A 4 -6.28 -7.31 -11.80
CA THR A 4 -5.50 -6.12 -11.42
C THR A 4 -6.33 -5.20 -10.53
N ALA A 5 -5.68 -4.61 -9.53
CA ALA A 5 -6.30 -3.64 -8.65
C ALA A 5 -6.62 -2.33 -9.38
N LYS A 6 -7.56 -1.58 -8.82
CA LYS A 6 -7.95 -0.23 -9.21
C LYS A 6 -7.70 0.72 -8.04
N PRO A 7 -7.50 2.03 -8.29
CA PRO A 7 -7.38 3.02 -7.20
C PRO A 7 -8.55 3.00 -6.21
N THR A 8 -9.75 2.63 -6.67
CA THR A 8 -10.96 2.54 -5.84
C THR A 8 -10.93 1.37 -4.85
N ASP A 9 -10.05 0.37 -5.03
CA ASP A 9 -9.94 -0.77 -4.11
C ASP A 9 -9.19 -0.41 -2.81
N ALA A 10 -8.63 0.81 -2.71
CA ALA A 10 -7.72 1.23 -1.65
C ALA A 10 -8.25 0.95 -0.23
N ALA A 11 -9.53 1.23 0.02
CA ALA A 11 -10.13 1.04 1.34
C ALA A 11 -10.20 -0.44 1.75
N GLN A 12 -10.30 -1.36 0.78
CA GLN A 12 -10.34 -2.80 1.05
C GLN A 12 -8.94 -3.43 1.05
N VAL A 13 -8.00 -2.89 0.26
CA VAL A 13 -6.64 -3.46 0.12
C VAL A 13 -5.66 -2.94 1.17
N ALA A 14 -5.74 -1.67 1.58
CA ALA A 14 -4.83 -1.11 2.58
C ALA A 14 -4.80 -1.91 3.90
N PRO A 15 -5.93 -2.40 4.46
CA PRO A 15 -5.91 -3.29 5.62
C PRO A 15 -5.11 -4.59 5.40
N LEU A 16 -5.21 -5.19 4.21
CA LEU A 16 -4.47 -6.41 3.85
C LEU A 16 -2.95 -6.15 3.78
N ILE A 17 -2.55 -4.99 3.23
CA ILE A 17 -1.15 -4.55 3.22
C ILE A 17 -0.62 -4.39 4.65
N ILE A 18 -1.38 -3.71 5.52
CA ILE A 18 -1.01 -3.48 6.92
C ILE A 18 -0.88 -4.81 7.67
N GLN A 19 -1.83 -5.73 7.45
CA GLN A 19 -1.80 -7.08 8.04
C GLN A 19 -0.53 -7.84 7.63
N ALA A 20 -0.15 -7.81 6.36
CA ALA A 20 1.05 -8.46 5.86
C ALA A 20 2.34 -7.83 6.41
N MET A 21 2.32 -6.50 6.61
CA MET A 21 3.48 -5.72 7.05
C MET A 21 3.72 -5.77 8.58
N GLY A 22 2.66 -5.96 9.37
CA GLY A 22 2.73 -5.99 10.83
C GLY A 22 3.23 -4.67 11.43
N SER A 23 4.13 -4.76 12.43
CA SER A 23 4.62 -3.59 13.18
C SER A 23 5.41 -2.57 12.34
N LEU A 24 5.85 -2.96 11.13
CA LEU A 24 6.55 -2.05 10.22
C LEU A 24 5.61 -0.95 9.68
N ALA A 25 4.30 -1.21 9.59
CA ALA A 25 3.32 -0.22 9.15
C ALA A 25 3.27 1.00 10.09
N SER A 26 3.26 0.76 11.41
CA SER A 26 3.30 1.81 12.43
C SER A 26 4.60 2.61 12.39
N LYS A 27 5.73 1.95 12.10
CA LYS A 27 7.03 2.63 11.94
C LYS A 27 7.02 3.59 10.77
N PHE A 28 6.47 3.18 9.61
CA PHE A 28 6.37 4.07 8.45
C PHE A 28 5.40 5.22 8.67
N ALA A 29 4.29 4.98 9.36
CA ALA A 29 3.35 6.05 9.71
C ALA A 29 3.88 6.98 10.81
N ASN A 30 4.99 6.63 11.47
CA ASN A 30 5.48 7.27 12.69
C ASN A 30 4.34 7.49 13.72
N SER A 31 3.47 6.50 13.84
CA SER A 31 2.25 6.58 14.64
C SER A 31 1.73 5.19 14.97
N ASN A 32 1.12 5.05 16.15
CA ASN A 32 0.36 3.85 16.54
C ASN A 32 -1.15 4.03 16.32
N ASP A 33 -1.60 5.19 15.83
CA ASP A 33 -2.99 5.43 15.47
C ASP A 33 -3.34 4.63 14.20
N THR A 34 -4.28 3.70 14.33
CA THR A 34 -4.71 2.81 13.24
C THR A 34 -5.29 3.58 12.06
N LYS A 35 -5.96 4.71 12.30
CA LYS A 35 -6.48 5.57 11.24
C LYS A 35 -5.35 6.26 10.48
N VAL A 36 -4.34 6.76 11.18
CA VAL A 36 -3.17 7.39 10.54
C VAL A 36 -2.41 6.39 9.68
N ILE A 37 -2.24 5.16 10.16
CA ILE A 37 -1.61 4.07 9.40
C ILE A 37 -2.46 3.71 8.17
N LEU A 38 -3.77 3.53 8.34
CA LEU A 38 -4.69 3.21 7.26
C LEU A 38 -4.68 4.28 6.16
N ASP A 39 -4.81 5.55 6.55
CA ASP A 39 -4.83 6.69 5.64
C ASP A 39 -3.53 6.79 4.82
N LEU A 40 -2.38 6.42 5.41
CA LEU A 40 -1.09 6.36 4.71
C LEU A 40 -1.11 5.32 3.58
N PHE A 41 -1.57 4.11 3.86
CA PHE A 41 -1.58 3.05 2.86
C PHE A 41 -2.68 3.24 1.82
N ILE A 42 -3.83 3.83 2.18
CA ILE A 42 -4.83 4.28 1.20
C ILE A 42 -4.21 5.31 0.25
N HIS A 43 -3.50 6.31 0.78
CA HIS A 43 -2.83 7.33 -0.03
C HIS A 43 -1.87 6.68 -1.04
N PHE A 44 -0.91 5.87 -0.58
CA PHE A 44 0.07 5.26 -1.48
C PHE A 44 -0.54 4.26 -2.47
N PHE A 45 -1.56 3.51 -2.05
CA PHE A 45 -2.21 2.55 -2.93
C PHE A 45 -2.88 3.24 -4.13
N GLN A 46 -3.45 4.44 -3.94
CA GLN A 46 -4.08 5.22 -4.99
C GLN A 46 -3.08 5.91 -5.94
N GLN A 47 -1.85 6.15 -5.47
CA GLN A 47 -0.79 6.75 -6.28
C GLN A 47 -0.12 5.71 -7.19
N GLN A 48 0.57 6.21 -8.21
CA GLN A 48 1.44 5.42 -9.09
C GLN A 48 2.89 5.44 -8.59
N ASN A 49 3.76 4.65 -9.22
CA ASN A 49 5.22 4.70 -9.07
C ASN A 49 5.72 4.56 -7.62
N ASN A 50 5.04 3.76 -6.80
CA ASN A 50 5.51 3.38 -5.48
C ASN A 50 5.27 1.88 -5.24
N GLN A 51 5.97 1.31 -4.25
CA GLN A 51 5.93 -0.13 -3.95
C GLN A 51 4.49 -0.65 -3.73
N TYR A 52 3.66 0.13 -3.04
CA TYR A 52 2.33 -0.29 -2.59
C TYR A 52 1.20 0.15 -3.52
N SER A 53 1.51 0.65 -4.71
CA SER A 53 0.52 1.15 -5.67
C SER A 53 -0.41 0.05 -6.19
N TYR A 54 -1.61 0.46 -6.62
CA TYR A 54 -2.55 -0.41 -7.33
C TYR A 54 -1.93 -1.04 -8.60
N GLN A 55 -0.96 -0.37 -9.24
CA GLN A 55 -0.28 -0.88 -10.45
C GLN A 55 0.52 -2.16 -10.17
N ASN A 56 0.99 -2.34 -8.94
CA ASN A 56 1.78 -3.49 -8.51
C ASN A 56 0.92 -4.55 -7.81
N THR A 57 -0.40 -4.43 -7.83
CA THR A 57 -1.28 -5.26 -7.00
C THR A 57 -2.31 -6.04 -7.82
N LEU A 58 -2.35 -7.35 -7.60
CA LEU A 58 -3.48 -8.21 -7.97
C LEU A 58 -4.40 -8.39 -6.76
N VAL A 59 -5.70 -8.49 -7.00
CA VAL A 59 -6.70 -8.75 -5.96
C VAL A 59 -7.52 -9.98 -6.32
N PHE A 60 -7.96 -10.71 -5.31
CA PHE A 60 -9.04 -11.69 -5.43
C PHE A 60 -10.34 -11.04 -4.94
N GLU A 61 -11.30 -10.89 -5.86
CA GLU A 61 -12.60 -10.26 -5.62
C GLU A 61 -13.73 -11.29 -5.67
N GLU A 62 -14.63 -11.28 -4.69
CA GLU A 62 -15.84 -12.09 -4.66
C GLU A 62 -16.98 -11.26 -4.07
N ASP A 63 -18.17 -11.26 -4.69
CA ASP A 63 -19.33 -10.48 -4.27
C ASP A 63 -19.03 -9.00 -3.93
N ASP A 64 -18.29 -8.32 -4.83
CA ASP A 64 -17.82 -6.93 -4.69
C ASP A 64 -16.89 -6.67 -3.47
N GLN A 65 -16.38 -7.73 -2.85
CA GLN A 65 -15.42 -7.68 -1.76
C GLN A 65 -14.03 -8.18 -2.16
N ILE A 66 -13.00 -7.47 -1.73
CA ILE A 66 -11.61 -7.90 -1.89
C ILE A 66 -11.21 -8.78 -0.72
N LEU A 67 -11.05 -10.08 -0.97
CA LEU A 67 -10.70 -11.06 0.06
C LEU A 67 -9.19 -11.33 0.16
N GLY A 68 -8.42 -10.89 -0.84
CA GLY A 68 -6.97 -11.09 -0.86
C GLY A 68 -6.28 -10.13 -1.82
N ALA A 69 -5.00 -9.86 -1.54
CA ALA A 69 -4.16 -9.03 -2.37
C ALA A 69 -2.75 -9.64 -2.49
N LEU A 70 -2.17 -9.55 -3.69
CA LEU A 70 -0.79 -9.89 -3.99
C LEU A 70 -0.11 -8.63 -4.53
N ASN A 71 0.87 -8.11 -3.79
CA ASN A 71 1.69 -6.99 -4.23
C ASN A 71 3.04 -7.51 -4.75
N ALA A 72 3.34 -7.23 -6.01
CA ALA A 72 4.58 -7.65 -6.65
C ALA A 72 4.99 -6.66 -7.74
N TYR A 73 6.30 -6.47 -7.87
CA TYR A 73 6.90 -5.59 -8.87
C TYR A 73 8.29 -6.13 -9.24
N ASP A 74 8.85 -5.62 -10.34
CA ASP A 74 10.22 -5.95 -10.75
C ASP A 74 11.22 -5.49 -9.67
N GLY A 75 11.97 -6.45 -9.13
CA GLY A 75 12.99 -6.18 -8.10
C GLY A 75 14.08 -5.21 -8.56
N GLY A 76 14.35 -5.11 -9.87
CA GLY A 76 15.25 -4.12 -10.44
C GLY A 76 14.79 -2.67 -10.22
N LYS A 77 13.48 -2.45 -10.00
CA LYS A 77 12.88 -1.14 -9.74
C LYS A 77 12.76 -0.80 -8.25
N LEU A 78 13.31 -1.64 -7.36
CA LEU A 78 13.16 -1.45 -5.92
C LEU A 78 13.59 -0.05 -5.46
N LEU A 79 14.75 0.45 -5.93
CA LEU A 79 15.26 1.75 -5.51
C LEU A 79 14.35 2.90 -5.99
N GLU A 80 13.93 2.86 -7.25
CA GLU A 80 13.01 3.84 -7.85
C GLU A 80 11.66 3.89 -7.12
N LEU A 81 11.02 2.72 -6.96
CA LEU A 81 9.70 2.64 -6.33
C LEU A 81 9.74 2.98 -4.83
N ARG A 82 10.88 2.73 -4.17
CA ARG A 82 11.08 3.02 -2.76
C ARG A 82 11.40 4.49 -2.50
N GLU A 83 12.06 5.17 -3.45
CA GLU A 83 12.42 6.58 -3.32
C GLU A 83 11.17 7.45 -3.10
N ASN A 84 10.15 7.29 -3.94
CA ASN A 84 8.89 8.04 -3.82
C ASN A 84 8.20 7.81 -2.46
N PHE A 85 8.24 6.57 -1.98
CA PHE A 85 7.70 6.23 -0.66
C PHE A 85 8.49 6.92 0.47
N LEU A 86 9.82 6.80 0.47
CA LEU A 86 10.66 7.37 1.52
C LEU A 86 10.66 8.91 1.52
N ASN A 87 10.64 9.55 0.35
CA ASN A 87 10.60 11.00 0.25
C ASN A 87 9.33 11.57 0.87
N TYR A 88 8.17 10.97 0.57
CA TYR A 88 6.91 11.36 1.21
C TYR A 88 6.95 11.18 2.73
N LEU A 89 7.52 10.08 3.24
CA LEU A 89 7.65 9.86 4.69
C LEU A 89 8.53 10.90 5.37
N LYS A 90 9.64 11.30 4.74
CA LYS A 90 10.52 12.36 5.25
C LYS A 90 9.79 13.70 5.37
N GLU A 91 9.06 14.06 4.32
CA GLU A 91 8.38 15.34 4.22
C GLU A 91 7.14 15.44 5.12
N ASN A 92 6.42 14.33 5.34
CA ASN A 92 5.08 14.36 5.96
C ASN A 92 4.98 13.60 7.29
N ARG A 93 5.94 12.72 7.61
CA ARG A 93 5.87 11.81 8.77
C ARG A 93 7.11 11.87 9.67
N GLY A 94 8.13 12.66 9.32
CA GLY A 94 9.32 12.85 10.15
C GLY A 94 10.24 11.64 10.20
N LEU A 95 10.26 10.84 9.13
CA LEU A 95 11.18 9.72 8.93
C LEU A 95 12.49 10.16 8.26
#